data_AF-A0A1W9WM05-F1
#
_entry.id   AF-A0A1W9WM05-F1
#
_cell.length_a   1.000
_cell.length_b   1.000
_cell.length_c   1.000
_cell.angle_alpha   90.00
_cell.angle_beta   90.00
_cell.angle_gamma   90.00
#
_symmetry.space_group_name_H-M   'P 1'
#
loop_
_entity.id
_entity.type
_entity.pdbx_description
1 polymer ?
#
loop_
_entity_poly.entity_id
_entity_poly.type
_entity_poly.pdbx_seq_one_letter_code
_entity_poly.pdbx_strand_id
1 'polypeptide(L)'
;MLIVKFGLGFGLGFGLIFCISGCSEKLVFAKPETTPPPVGTPEKTKKTTAIYHDFEDVLIPKELKIIKERTVVLSSPGFRSGLLALKGMVDSTSLFDFFSNNMQKDNWNVVSKIKSPNTTIMVFQKSTRSAVITIKDSQIYTYVEIGVAPRISERINDGGSGMELSE
;
A
#
# COMPACT_ATOMS: atom_id res chain seq x y z
N MET A 1 -2.09 -8.52 36.95
CA MET A 1 -2.87 -9.70 36.55
C MET A 1 -4.27 -9.51 37.12
N LEU A 2 -5.17 -8.91 36.34
CA LEU A 2 -6.56 -8.64 36.75
C LEU A 2 -7.46 -9.54 35.92
N ILE A 3 -7.95 -10.60 36.56
CA ILE A 3 -8.88 -11.56 35.96
C ILE A 3 -10.29 -11.01 36.21
N VAL A 4 -10.98 -10.61 35.16
CA VAL A 4 -12.42 -10.34 35.22
C VAL A 4 -13.11 -11.45 34.44
N LYS A 5 -13.52 -12.51 35.16
CA LYS A 5 -14.45 -13.53 34.66
C LYS A 5 -15.86 -13.01 34.88
N PHE A 6 -16.58 -12.70 33.81
CA PHE A 6 -18.03 -12.58 33.83
C PHE A 6 -18.61 -13.79 33.12
N GLY A 7 -19.12 -14.74 33.90
CA GLY A 7 -19.99 -15.80 33.43
C GLY A 7 -21.42 -15.49 33.83
N LEU A 8 -22.35 -15.63 32.87
CA LEU A 8 -23.77 -15.97 33.01
C LEU A 8 -24.33 -15.93 31.57
N GLY A 9 -24.88 -16.97 30.95
CA GLY A 9 -25.58 -18.12 31.51
C GLY A 9 -27.10 -17.90 31.48
N PHE A 10 -27.69 -17.74 30.29
CA PHE A 10 -29.13 -17.83 30.00
C PHE A 10 -29.21 -18.21 28.51
N GLY A 11 -29.86 -19.25 28.03
CA GLY A 11 -30.98 -20.01 28.55
C GLY A 11 -31.83 -20.33 27.29
N LEU A 12 -32.07 -21.62 27.05
CA LEU A 12 -32.93 -22.14 25.97
C LEU A 12 -34.23 -21.35 25.80
N GLY A 13 -34.70 -21.18 24.56
CA GLY A 13 -36.13 -20.99 24.33
C GLY A 13 -36.54 -20.37 22.99
N PHE A 14 -36.86 -21.26 22.03
CA PHE A 14 -38.11 -21.25 21.27
C PHE A 14 -38.51 -20.00 20.46
N GLY A 15 -38.63 -20.16 19.12
CA GLY A 15 -39.24 -19.12 18.30
C GLY A 15 -39.19 -19.37 16.79
N LEU A 16 -39.74 -20.50 16.35
CA LEU A 16 -40.21 -20.74 14.98
C LEU A 16 -41.14 -19.59 14.54
N ILE A 17 -40.92 -18.91 13.40
CA ILE A 17 -41.99 -18.36 12.50
C ILE A 17 -41.45 -17.48 11.34
N PHE A 18 -41.89 -17.86 10.12
CA PHE A 18 -42.19 -17.07 8.92
C PHE A 18 -41.11 -16.22 8.23
N CYS A 19 -41.05 -16.06 6.90
CA CYS A 19 -41.65 -16.71 5.73
C CYS A 19 -41.06 -16.04 4.47
N ILE A 20 -40.98 -16.83 3.39
CA ILE A 20 -41.16 -16.51 1.96
C ILE A 20 -40.35 -15.39 1.25
N SER A 21 -39.52 -15.88 0.31
CA SER A 21 -39.59 -15.65 -1.13
C SER A 21 -39.58 -14.22 -1.70
N GLY A 22 -38.53 -13.95 -2.47
CA GLY A 22 -38.48 -12.88 -3.46
C GLY A 22 -37.37 -13.10 -4.50
N CYS A 23 -37.51 -14.12 -5.36
CA CYS A 23 -36.79 -14.16 -6.64
C CYS A 23 -37.56 -13.30 -7.64
N SER A 24 -36.91 -12.30 -8.24
CA SER A 24 -37.43 -11.65 -9.46
C SER A 24 -36.55 -12.07 -10.63
N GLU A 25 -37.10 -12.96 -11.45
CA GLU A 25 -36.66 -13.20 -12.82
C GLU A 25 -37.07 -12.00 -13.68
N LYS A 26 -36.16 -11.54 -14.55
CA LYS A 26 -36.54 -10.84 -15.77
C LYS A 26 -35.93 -11.57 -16.95
N LEU A 27 -36.77 -12.39 -17.58
CA LEU A 27 -36.58 -12.90 -18.93
C LEU A 27 -36.72 -11.72 -19.90
N VAL A 28 -35.62 -11.35 -20.56
CA VAL A 28 -35.65 -10.43 -21.70
C VAL A 28 -35.62 -11.27 -22.96
N PHE A 29 -36.75 -11.24 -23.66
CA PHE A 29 -36.98 -11.82 -24.98
C PHE A 29 -35.91 -11.38 -25.99
N ALA A 30 -35.29 -12.35 -26.65
CA ALA A 30 -34.57 -12.13 -27.89
C ALA A 30 -35.57 -12.14 -29.06
N LYS A 31 -35.53 -11.10 -29.91
CA LYS A 31 -36.03 -11.15 -31.29
C LYS A 31 -34.96 -10.56 -32.23
N PRO A 32 -34.70 -11.19 -33.40
CA PRO A 32 -33.57 -10.85 -34.26
C PRO A 32 -33.92 -9.82 -35.35
N GLU A 33 -32.85 -9.34 -36.01
CA GLU A 33 -32.74 -8.79 -37.38
C GLU A 33 -32.14 -7.36 -37.52
N THR A 34 -30.95 -7.36 -38.12
CA THR A 34 -30.48 -6.52 -39.26
C THR A 34 -30.15 -5.02 -39.06
N THR A 35 -28.85 -4.75 -39.24
CA THR A 35 -27.98 -3.54 -39.43
C THR A 35 -28.57 -2.40 -40.31
N PRO A 36 -28.05 -1.12 -40.36
CA PRO A 36 -26.71 -0.61 -39.97
C PRO A 36 -26.69 0.83 -39.32
N PRO A 37 -25.55 1.57 -39.28
CA PRO A 37 -24.92 2.13 -38.05
C PRO A 37 -25.26 3.62 -37.73
N PRO A 38 -24.88 4.13 -36.54
CA PRO A 38 -24.50 5.53 -36.40
C PRO A 38 -23.00 5.68 -36.09
N VAL A 39 -22.38 6.50 -36.93
CA VAL A 39 -21.04 7.08 -36.82
C VAL A 39 -20.97 8.02 -35.61
N GLY A 40 -19.83 7.96 -34.91
CA GLY A 40 -19.16 9.14 -34.34
C GLY A 40 -19.57 9.57 -32.93
N THR A 41 -18.85 9.08 -31.92
CA THR A 41 -17.69 9.79 -31.32
C THR A 41 -17.16 8.96 -30.16
N PRO A 42 -15.85 8.62 -30.13
CA PRO A 42 -15.26 7.90 -29.01
C PRO A 42 -14.94 8.89 -27.91
N GLU A 43 -15.74 8.92 -26.83
CA GLU A 43 -15.29 9.59 -25.62
C GLU A 43 -14.23 8.71 -24.94
N LYS A 44 -13.01 9.10 -25.28
CA LYS A 44 -11.70 8.64 -24.83
C LYS A 44 -11.72 8.03 -23.42
N THR A 45 -11.68 6.71 -23.42
CA THR A 45 -11.13 5.89 -22.35
C THR A 45 -9.81 6.51 -21.87
N LYS A 46 -9.78 7.07 -20.65
CA LYS A 46 -8.55 7.04 -19.84
C LYS A 46 -8.76 6.03 -18.73
N LYS A 47 -8.89 4.77 -19.14
CA LYS A 47 -8.45 3.65 -18.29
C LYS A 47 -6.95 3.88 -18.15
N THR A 48 -6.55 4.59 -17.10
CA THR A 48 -5.16 4.64 -16.65
C THR A 48 -4.78 3.20 -16.42
N THR A 49 -4.17 2.60 -17.45
CA THR A 49 -3.46 1.36 -17.32
C THR A 49 -2.27 1.77 -16.50
N ALA A 50 -2.40 1.68 -15.17
CA ALA A 50 -1.28 1.85 -14.26
C ALA A 50 -0.32 0.73 -14.63
N ILE A 51 0.65 1.05 -15.49
CA ILE A 51 1.72 0.15 -15.83
C ILE A 51 2.59 0.12 -14.58
N TYR A 52 2.35 -0.87 -13.73
CA TYR A 52 3.15 -1.13 -12.53
C TYR A 52 4.52 -1.61 -13.00
N HIS A 53 5.41 -0.66 -13.28
CA HIS A 53 6.83 -0.91 -13.42
C HIS A 53 7.47 -0.59 -12.08
N ASP A 54 7.96 -1.66 -11.47
CA ASP A 54 8.25 -1.82 -10.06
C ASP A 54 9.24 -0.79 -9.50
N PHE A 55 9.24 -0.66 -8.17
CA PHE A 55 10.28 0.06 -7.44
C PHE A 55 11.60 -0.70 -7.62
N GLU A 56 12.36 -0.39 -8.68
CA GLU A 56 13.56 -1.13 -9.10
C GLU A 56 14.61 -1.31 -7.99
N ASP A 57 14.62 -0.42 -7.01
CA ASP A 57 15.60 -0.40 -5.92
C ASP A 57 15.14 -1.06 -4.61
N VAL A 58 13.92 -1.63 -4.56
CA VAL A 58 13.38 -2.27 -3.36
C VAL A 58 12.89 -3.66 -3.70
N LEU A 59 13.61 -4.67 -3.23
CA LEU A 59 13.21 -6.06 -3.41
C LEU A 59 11.90 -6.35 -2.66
N ILE A 60 10.95 -7.01 -3.34
CA ILE A 60 9.65 -7.38 -2.77
C ILE A 60 9.64 -8.89 -2.46
N PRO A 61 9.26 -9.33 -1.25
CA PRO A 61 9.08 -10.74 -0.95
C PRO A 61 8.00 -11.38 -1.84
N LYS A 62 8.26 -12.58 -2.37
CA LYS A 62 7.38 -13.26 -3.34
C LYS A 62 6.05 -13.72 -2.73
N GLU A 63 6.04 -13.85 -1.41
CA GLU A 63 4.91 -14.28 -0.59
C GLU A 63 3.87 -13.16 -0.42
N LEU A 64 4.27 -11.90 -0.69
CA LEU A 64 3.39 -10.75 -0.59
C LEU A 64 2.68 -10.47 -1.92
N LYS A 65 1.41 -10.10 -1.81
CA LYS A 65 0.56 -9.69 -2.94
C LYS A 65 0.28 -8.20 -2.87
N ILE A 66 0.35 -7.53 -4.02
CA ILE A 66 0.05 -6.10 -4.16
C ILE A 66 -1.45 -5.85 -3.93
N ILE A 67 -1.75 -4.83 -3.11
CA ILE A 67 -3.07 -4.26 -2.93
C ILE A 67 -3.17 -3.06 -3.87
N LYS A 68 -3.73 -3.28 -5.07
CA LYS A 68 -3.74 -2.29 -6.16
C LYS A 68 -4.44 -1.01 -5.77
N GLU A 69 -5.49 -1.12 -4.97
CA GLU A 69 -6.35 -0.02 -4.54
C GLU A 69 -5.66 0.93 -3.55
N ARG A 70 -4.58 0.47 -2.91
CA ARG A 70 -3.77 1.25 -1.95
C ARG A 70 -2.37 1.55 -2.46
N THR A 71 -2.10 1.22 -3.72
CA THR A 71 -0.80 1.42 -4.35
C THR A 71 -0.89 2.60 -5.30
N VAL A 72 0.03 3.55 -5.16
CA VAL A 72 0.17 4.70 -6.05
C VAL A 72 1.62 4.76 -6.50
N VAL A 73 1.85 4.75 -7.82
CA VAL A 73 3.19 4.89 -8.39
C VAL A 73 3.20 6.07 -9.34
N LEU A 74 4.15 6.97 -9.11
CA LEU A 74 4.43 8.15 -9.92
C LEU A 74 5.77 7.94 -10.60
N SER A 75 5.77 7.98 -11.92
CA SER A 75 6.99 7.88 -12.73
C SER A 75 7.21 9.20 -13.44
N SER A 76 8.35 9.83 -13.17
CA SER A 76 8.87 10.99 -13.92
C SER A 76 10.16 10.57 -14.63
N PRO A 77 10.62 11.33 -15.63
CA PRO A 77 11.93 11.09 -16.23
C PRO A 77 13.03 11.14 -15.16
N GLY A 78 13.72 10.02 -14.94
CA GLY A 78 14.84 9.91 -14.01
C GLY A 78 14.51 9.53 -12.56
N PHE A 79 13.23 9.51 -12.14
CA PHE A 79 12.87 8.97 -10.82
C PHE A 79 11.47 8.36 -10.76
N ARG A 80 11.32 7.31 -9.94
CA ARG A 80 10.02 6.76 -9.55
C ARG A 80 9.80 7.00 -8.07
N SER A 81 8.58 7.32 -7.70
CA SER A 81 8.19 7.60 -6.32
C SER A 81 6.75 7.16 -6.10
N GLY A 82 6.36 6.95 -4.85
CA GLY A 82 5.00 6.51 -4.54
C GLY A 82 4.93 5.61 -3.33
N LEU A 83 3.81 4.92 -3.21
CA LEU A 83 3.45 4.03 -2.12
C LEU A 83 3.06 2.66 -2.70
N LEU A 84 3.76 1.61 -2.30
CA LEU A 84 3.39 0.22 -2.57
C LEU A 84 2.73 -0.39 -1.34
N ALA A 85 1.50 -0.86 -1.50
CA ALA A 85 0.79 -1.57 -0.45
C ALA A 85 0.74 -3.06 -0.77
N LEU A 86 1.11 -3.88 0.20
CA LEU A 86 1.29 -5.32 0.08
C LEU A 86 0.61 -6.04 1.26
N LYS A 87 0.18 -7.29 1.06
CA LYS A 87 -0.25 -8.18 2.14
C LYS A 87 0.16 -9.62 1.90
N GLY A 88 0.37 -10.36 2.98
CA GLY A 88 0.60 -11.80 2.93
C GLY A 88 0.47 -12.45 4.31
N MET A 89 0.54 -13.77 4.35
CA MET A 89 0.56 -14.55 5.59
C MET A 89 2.02 -14.89 5.92
N VAL A 90 2.80 -13.87 6.25
CA VAL A 90 4.24 -13.98 6.52
C VAL A 90 4.51 -13.34 7.86
N ASP A 91 5.30 -14.02 8.70
CA ASP A 91 5.69 -13.49 9.99
C ASP A 91 6.37 -12.12 9.88
N SER A 92 5.99 -11.19 10.77
CA SER A 92 6.46 -9.81 10.74
C SER A 92 7.95 -9.67 11.04
N THR A 93 8.52 -10.58 11.85
CA THR A 93 9.97 -10.63 12.13
C THR A 93 10.74 -11.05 10.88
N SER A 94 10.24 -12.06 10.17
CA SER A 94 10.82 -12.52 8.90
C SER A 94 10.83 -11.41 7.84
N LEU A 95 9.76 -10.62 7.75
CA LEU A 95 9.70 -9.45 6.87
C LEU A 95 10.67 -8.36 7.31
N PHE A 96 10.80 -8.10 8.61
CA PHE A 96 11.77 -7.14 9.14
C PHE A 96 13.22 -7.53 8.76
N ASP A 97 13.57 -8.81 8.90
CA ASP A 97 14.91 -9.29 8.58
C ASP A 97 15.15 -9.24 7.06
N PHE A 98 14.16 -9.63 6.27
CA PHE A 98 14.21 -9.52 4.81
C PHE A 98 14.52 -8.10 4.35
N PHE A 99 13.76 -7.10 4.81
CA PHE A 99 13.98 -5.72 4.41
C PHE A 99 15.26 -5.15 5.01
N SER A 100 15.60 -5.51 6.25
CA SER A 100 16.86 -5.09 6.88
C SER A 100 18.07 -5.52 6.07
N ASN A 101 18.07 -6.74 5.55
CA ASN A 101 19.19 -7.32 4.83
C ASN A 101 19.24 -6.83 3.38
N ASN A 102 18.13 -6.94 2.64
CA ASN A 102 18.14 -6.62 1.21
C ASN A 102 18.29 -5.12 0.95
N MET A 103 17.71 -4.25 1.77
CA MET A 103 17.92 -2.80 1.61
C MET A 103 19.41 -2.44 1.77
N GLN A 104 20.10 -3.00 2.77
CA GLN A 104 21.53 -2.73 2.95
C GLN A 104 22.38 -3.33 1.81
N LYS A 105 22.05 -4.54 1.33
CA LYS A 105 22.70 -5.14 0.14
C LYS A 105 22.55 -4.27 -1.11
N ASP A 106 21.41 -3.59 -1.24
CA ASP A 106 21.11 -2.68 -2.35
C ASP A 106 21.62 -1.24 -2.07
N ASN A 107 22.59 -1.09 -1.17
CA ASN A 107 23.27 0.15 -0.81
C ASN A 107 22.35 1.24 -0.23
N TRP A 108 21.28 0.85 0.46
CA TRP A 108 20.51 1.77 1.28
C TRP A 108 21.14 1.91 2.67
N ASN A 109 21.33 3.15 3.12
CA ASN A 109 21.77 3.42 4.48
C ASN A 109 20.59 3.38 5.43
N VAL A 110 20.75 2.73 6.58
CA VAL A 110 19.75 2.70 7.65
C VAL A 110 19.70 4.08 8.31
N VAL A 111 18.53 4.70 8.34
CA VAL A 111 18.27 5.94 9.09
C VAL A 111 17.65 5.60 10.44
N SER A 112 16.64 4.73 10.45
CA SER A 112 15.94 4.33 11.67
C SER A 112 15.24 2.99 11.51
N LYS A 113 15.10 2.26 12.62
CA LYS A 113 14.28 1.05 12.72
C LYS A 113 13.55 1.09 14.07
N ILE A 114 12.24 1.26 14.03
CA ILE A 114 11.38 1.36 15.21
C ILE A 114 10.47 0.14 15.23
N LYS A 115 10.46 -0.60 16.34
CA LYS A 115 9.60 -1.77 16.54
C LYS A 115 8.61 -1.51 17.68
N SER A 116 7.36 -1.88 17.43
CA SER A 116 6.28 -2.02 18.41
C SER A 116 5.62 -3.39 18.24
N PRO A 117 4.79 -3.86 19.18
CA PRO A 117 4.22 -5.22 19.13
C PRO A 117 3.57 -5.59 17.79
N ASN A 118 2.86 -4.66 17.15
CA ASN A 118 2.10 -4.93 15.92
C ASN A 118 2.53 -4.04 14.75
N THR A 119 3.53 -3.16 14.93
CA THR A 119 3.94 -2.22 13.89
C THR A 119 5.44 -1.97 13.94
N THR A 120 6.09 -2.15 12.80
CA THR A 120 7.51 -1.85 12.62
C THR A 120 7.66 -0.81 11.53
N ILE A 121 8.48 0.21 11.75
CA ILE A 121 8.79 1.27 10.78
C ILE A 121 10.29 1.27 10.54
N MET A 122 10.70 1.24 9.28
CA MET A 122 12.09 1.22 8.87
C MET A 122 12.32 2.35 7.87
N VAL A 123 13.25 3.23 8.17
CA VAL A 123 13.58 4.39 7.33
C VAL A 123 14.98 4.18 6.77
N PHE A 124 15.09 4.35 5.46
CA PHE A 124 16.31 4.15 4.69
C PHE A 124 16.57 5.35 3.78
N GLN A 125 17.85 5.58 3.46
CA GLN A 125 18.25 6.67 2.57
C GLN A 125 19.37 6.25 1.60
N LYS A 126 19.26 6.78 0.38
CA LYS A 126 20.34 6.91 -0.61
C LYS A 126 20.63 8.41 -0.80
N SER A 127 21.64 8.73 -1.60
CA SER A 127 22.01 10.12 -1.92
C SER A 127 20.84 10.94 -2.47
N THR A 128 20.00 10.35 -3.32
CA THR A 128 18.94 11.05 -4.07
C THR A 128 17.52 10.67 -3.67
N ARG A 129 17.34 9.70 -2.76
CA ARG A 129 16.01 9.19 -2.39
C ARG A 129 15.96 8.61 -0.98
N SER A 130 14.76 8.61 -0.41
CA SER A 130 14.46 8.01 0.87
C SER A 130 13.36 6.96 0.72
N ALA A 131 13.42 5.92 1.54
CA ALA A 131 12.40 4.88 1.60
C ALA A 131 11.91 4.69 3.03
N VAL A 132 10.61 4.52 3.19
CA VAL A 132 9.96 4.19 4.46
C VAL A 132 9.19 2.89 4.27
N ILE A 133 9.52 1.89 5.07
CA ILE A 133 8.86 0.59 5.06
C ILE A 133 8.12 0.45 6.38
N THR A 134 6.81 0.25 6.31
CA THR A 134 5.95 0.01 7.46
C THR A 134 5.40 -1.40 7.38
N ILE A 135 5.65 -2.21 8.39
CA ILE A 135 5.13 -3.57 8.53
C ILE A 135 4.09 -3.53 9.64
N LYS A 136 2.84 -3.89 9.34
CA LYS A 136 1.73 -3.94 10.30
C LYS A 136 1.24 -5.36 10.42
N ASP A 137 1.37 -5.93 11.59
CA ASP A 137 0.87 -7.26 11.87
C ASP A 137 -0.60 -7.22 12.29
N SER A 138 -1.39 -8.12 11.74
CA SER A 138 -2.83 -8.26 12.00
C SER A 138 -3.16 -9.72 12.28
N GLN A 139 -4.40 -10.02 12.63
CA GLN A 139 -4.79 -11.37 13.08
C GLN A 139 -4.58 -12.47 12.02
N ILE A 140 -4.70 -12.12 10.73
CA ILE A 140 -4.66 -13.09 9.62
C ILE A 140 -3.54 -12.76 8.63
N TYR A 141 -3.32 -11.47 8.37
CA TYR A 141 -2.38 -10.99 7.37
C TYR A 141 -1.43 -9.99 7.99
N THR A 142 -0.22 -9.96 7.48
CA THR A 142 0.73 -8.89 7.69
C THR A 142 0.71 -7.98 6.47
N TYR A 143 0.63 -6.69 6.72
CA TYR A 143 0.58 -5.64 5.70
C TYR A 143 1.92 -4.94 5.62
N VAL A 144 2.39 -4.68 4.41
CA VAL A 144 3.61 -3.90 4.19
C VAL A 144 3.28 -2.70 3.32
N GLU A 145 3.66 -1.51 3.78
CA GLU A 145 3.57 -0.26 3.04
C GLU A 145 4.99 0.25 2.78
N ILE A 146 5.34 0.43 1.50
CA ILE A 146 6.67 0.90 1.08
C ILE A 146 6.50 2.24 0.38
N GLY A 147 6.89 3.31 1.04
CA GLY A 147 6.94 4.66 0.47
C GLY A 147 8.34 4.97 -0.04
N VAL A 148 8.47 5.42 -1.29
CA VAL A 148 9.74 5.90 -1.86
C VAL A 148 9.54 7.30 -2.41
N ALA A 149 10.43 8.22 -2.05
CA ALA A 149 10.38 9.61 -2.51
C ALA A 149 11.80 10.14 -2.80
N PRO A 150 11.94 11.14 -3.68
CA PRO A 150 13.22 11.81 -3.89
C PRO A 150 13.62 12.53 -2.62
N ARG A 151 14.92 12.57 -2.35
CA ARG A 151 15.48 13.32 -1.24
C ARG A 151 15.89 14.69 -1.76
N ILE A 152 15.39 15.74 -1.12
CA ILE A 152 15.91 17.09 -1.33
C ILE A 152 17.28 17.14 -0.63
N SER A 153 18.35 17.22 -1.42
CA SER A 153 19.65 17.61 -0.86
C SER A 153 19.59 19.11 -0.60
N GLU A 154 19.64 19.54 0.65
CA GLU A 154 19.97 20.93 0.95
C GLU A 154 21.37 21.19 0.40
N ARG A 155 21.45 21.91 -0.72
CA ARG A 155 22.70 22.56 -1.07
C ARG A 155 22.80 23.72 -0.10
N ILE A 156 23.55 23.53 0.98
CA ILE A 156 23.97 24.63 1.83
C ILE A 156 24.78 25.54 0.92
N ASN A 157 24.13 26.60 0.44
CA ASN A 157 24.83 27.74 -0.13
C ASN A 157 25.49 28.43 1.07
N ASP A 158 26.70 28.02 1.41
CA ASP A 158 27.65 28.84 2.18
C ASP A 158 28.08 30.02 1.28
N GLY A 159 27.11 30.88 0.95
CA GLY A 159 27.30 32.17 0.33
C GLY A 159 27.27 33.20 1.44
N GLY A 160 28.45 33.54 1.94
CA GLY A 160 28.63 34.56 2.96
C GLY A 160 27.95 35.88 2.58
N SER A 161 27.25 36.45 3.54
CA SER A 161 27.10 37.90 3.68
C SER A 161 26.99 38.16 5.17
N GLY A 162 28.15 38.11 5.84
CA GLY A 162 28.30 38.84 7.10
C GLY A 162 27.99 40.29 6.80
N MET A 163 26.87 40.78 7.34
CA MET A 163 26.60 42.20 7.39
C MET A 163 27.53 42.79 8.45
N GLU A 164 28.72 43.17 8.01
CA GLU A 164 29.56 44.14 8.70
C GLU A 164 28.83 45.49 8.61
N LEU A 165 28.21 45.89 9.73
CA LEU A 165 27.85 47.28 9.95
C LEU A 165 29.04 47.92 10.67
N SER A 166 29.97 48.41 9.87
CA SER A 166 30.93 49.43 10.28
C SER A 166 30.20 50.78 10.41
N GLU A 167 30.37 51.38 11.59
CA GLU A 167 30.14 52.79 11.98
C GLU A 167 28.69 53.26 12.20
#